data_AF-A0A952X9X5-F1
#
_entry.id   AF-A0A952X9X5-F1
#
_cell.length_a   1.000
_cell.length_b   1.000
_cell.length_c   1.000
_cell.angle_alpha   90.00
_cell.angle_beta   90.00
_cell.angle_gamma   90.00
#
_symmetry.space_group_name_H-M   'P 1'
#
loop_
_entity.id
_entity.type
_entity.pdbx_description
1 polymer ?
#
loop_
_entity_poly.entity_id
_entity_poly.type
_entity_poly.pdbx_seq_one_letter_code
_entity_poly.pdbx_strand_id
1 'polypeptide(L)'
;MGGDLSFVTLFDDRGPLYPLKAFNLLCLAATWAHHVRDGSGIPLRVHVVRPQSTRLLDFLEGTGASLVVHENPHYLCNYSGTYNKLLALLDQKKTEARILLDNDAAFVRDVPDLIEPARRCIMADLADKERAPKEIVDTVREQLGLDTIHAAWEPWQYKYERLANGDPLREIECLYFNSGVVTSPLNSRLHWIWQRHATKISHHFKNRFPKQKQRGAFGSDQLPLSTAVLEHGRFEPLRPAFNYRVYQFLLGECTAEEIGIVHQVGLRRYEGDVFADGLSDPAGLIHHYYSEFMEAPIRRDALDRKAERVAAVAHVRTGLASCIEALGIADMSELGAVGGS
;
A
#
# COMPACT_ATOMS: atom_id res chain seq x y z
N MET A 1 13.26 26.09 3.49
CA MET A 1 13.37 25.31 4.74
C MET A 1 12.66 23.97 4.57
N GLY A 2 13.16 23.06 3.74
CA GLY A 2 12.42 21.82 3.41
C GLY A 2 13.32 20.72 2.86
N GLY A 3 14.14 20.11 3.72
CA GLY A 3 15.17 19.16 3.28
C GLY A 3 15.15 17.77 3.93
N ASP A 4 14.15 17.44 4.74
CA ASP A 4 14.29 16.34 5.70
C ASP A 4 13.17 15.27 5.63
N LEU A 5 12.24 15.33 4.66
CA LEU A 5 11.19 14.33 4.47
C LEU A 5 10.79 14.23 2.99
N SER A 6 10.53 13.02 2.50
CA SER A 6 9.93 12.79 1.18
C SER A 6 8.88 11.69 1.21
N PHE A 7 7.87 11.80 0.34
CA PHE A 7 7.06 10.67 -0.06
C PHE A 7 7.83 9.86 -1.09
N VAL A 8 7.85 8.54 -0.94
CA VAL A 8 8.59 7.66 -1.83
C VAL A 8 7.71 6.50 -2.24
N THR A 9 7.57 6.29 -3.54
CA THR A 9 6.87 5.13 -4.09
C THR A 9 7.78 4.37 -5.04
N LEU A 10 7.42 3.12 -5.34
CA LEU A 10 8.18 2.29 -6.27
C LEU A 10 7.29 1.59 -7.28
N PHE A 11 7.61 1.81 -8.54
CA PHE A 11 6.99 1.19 -9.68
C PHE A 11 7.93 0.15 -10.31
N ASP A 12 7.45 -1.10 -10.39
CA ASP A 12 8.08 -2.17 -11.15
C ASP A 12 7.25 -2.39 -12.41
N ASP A 13 7.83 -2.01 -13.54
CA ASP A 13 7.24 -2.07 -14.88
C ASP A 13 7.03 -3.53 -15.36
N ARG A 14 7.54 -4.52 -14.61
CA ARG A 14 7.44 -5.94 -15.01
C ARG A 14 6.11 -6.58 -14.61
N GLY A 15 5.57 -7.35 -15.54
CA GLY A 15 4.55 -8.37 -15.29
C GLY A 15 3.16 -8.00 -15.81
N PRO A 16 2.21 -8.95 -15.77
CA PRO A 16 0.92 -8.84 -16.43
C PRO A 16 0.00 -7.74 -15.83
N LEU A 17 0.33 -7.25 -14.62
CA LEU A 17 -0.42 -6.19 -13.94
C LEU A 17 0.10 -4.78 -14.24
N TYR A 18 0.99 -4.62 -15.24
CA TYR A 18 1.58 -3.33 -15.60
C TYR A 18 0.51 -2.22 -15.79
N PRO A 19 -0.56 -2.39 -16.60
CA PRO A 19 -1.49 -1.30 -16.86
C PRO A 19 -2.17 -0.79 -15.59
N LEU A 20 -2.59 -1.70 -14.71
CA LEU A 20 -3.23 -1.35 -13.45
C LEU A 20 -2.26 -0.65 -12.50
N LYS A 21 -1.03 -1.15 -12.36
CA LYS A 21 -0.01 -0.52 -11.50
C LYS A 21 0.40 0.86 -12.03
N ALA A 22 0.48 1.02 -13.35
CA ALA A 22 0.79 2.29 -13.99
C ALA A 22 -0.34 3.29 -13.74
N PHE A 23 -1.60 2.89 -13.94
CA PHE A 23 -2.76 3.71 -13.60
C PHE A 23 -2.77 4.14 -12.13
N ASN A 24 -2.52 3.21 -11.22
CA ASN A 24 -2.46 3.50 -9.79
C ASN A 24 -1.34 4.50 -9.47
N LEU A 25 -0.14 4.32 -10.05
CA LEU A 25 0.96 5.27 -9.89
C LEU A 25 0.63 6.67 -10.43
N LEU A 26 -0.03 6.74 -11.59
CA LEU A 26 -0.49 8.00 -12.18
C LEU A 26 -1.48 8.71 -11.25
N CYS A 27 -2.44 7.97 -10.68
CA CYS A 27 -3.37 8.48 -9.68
C CYS A 27 -2.65 9.00 -8.43
N LEU A 28 -1.67 8.26 -7.92
CA LEU A 28 -0.86 8.67 -6.77
C LEU A 28 -0.13 9.99 -7.06
N ALA A 29 0.53 10.10 -8.22
CA ALA A 29 1.28 11.30 -8.60
C ALA A 29 0.35 12.51 -8.80
N ALA A 30 -0.78 12.32 -9.48
CA ALA A 30 -1.75 13.38 -9.73
C ALA A 30 -2.39 13.88 -8.42
N THR A 31 -2.79 12.97 -7.53
CA THR A 31 -3.36 13.36 -6.23
C THR A 31 -2.36 14.02 -5.32
N TRP A 32 -1.10 13.57 -5.31
CA TRP A 32 -0.02 14.26 -4.61
C TRP A 32 0.17 15.69 -5.14
N ALA A 33 0.23 15.86 -6.47
CA ALA A 33 0.43 17.16 -7.10
C ALA A 33 -0.72 18.12 -6.77
N HIS A 34 -1.95 17.62 -6.74
CA HIS A 34 -3.14 18.42 -6.43
C HIS A 34 -3.26 18.77 -4.93
N HIS A 35 -3.00 17.82 -4.04
CA HIS A 35 -3.34 17.96 -2.62
C HIS A 35 -2.16 18.30 -1.69
N VAL A 36 -0.93 17.96 -2.08
CA VAL A 36 0.23 17.96 -1.17
C VAL A 36 1.31 18.93 -1.67
N ARG A 37 1.61 18.92 -2.97
CA ARG A 37 2.74 19.67 -3.54
C ARG A 37 2.69 21.16 -3.21
N ASP A 38 1.53 21.78 -3.34
CA ASP A 38 1.36 23.22 -3.11
C ASP A 38 0.98 23.54 -1.64
N GLY A 39 0.63 22.52 -0.84
CA GLY A 39 0.36 22.60 0.59
C GLY A 39 1.62 22.45 1.43
N SER A 40 1.90 21.24 1.92
CA SER A 40 3.07 20.93 2.73
C SER A 40 4.40 20.99 1.98
N GLY A 41 4.39 20.99 0.63
CA GLY A 41 5.61 21.09 -0.17
C GLY A 41 6.52 19.88 -0.07
N ILE A 42 6.02 18.75 0.44
CA ILE A 42 6.80 17.52 0.56
C ILE A 42 6.98 16.90 -0.83
N PRO A 43 8.22 16.66 -1.28
CA PRO A 43 8.47 16.08 -2.59
C PRO A 43 8.00 14.63 -2.67
N LEU A 44 7.43 14.25 -3.82
CA LEU A 44 7.23 12.86 -4.21
C LEU A 44 8.44 12.38 -5.03
N ARG A 45 9.06 11.28 -4.58
CA ARG A 45 10.10 10.56 -5.30
C ARG A 45 9.55 9.23 -5.82
N VAL A 46 9.62 9.02 -7.12
CA VAL A 46 9.16 7.80 -7.77
C VAL A 46 10.36 6.99 -8.23
N HIS A 47 10.54 5.82 -7.61
CA HIS A 47 11.54 4.85 -8.05
C HIS A 47 10.95 3.98 -9.15
N VAL A 48 11.52 4.03 -10.35
CA VAL A 48 11.05 3.24 -11.50
C VAL A 48 12.07 2.17 -11.83
N VAL A 49 11.66 0.91 -11.79
CA VAL A 49 12.51 -0.24 -12.12
C VAL A 49 12.27 -0.63 -13.57
N ARG A 50 13.32 -0.55 -14.40
CA ARG A 50 13.31 -0.89 -15.83
C ARG A 50 12.17 -0.21 -16.60
N PRO A 51 12.18 1.13 -16.70
CA PRO A 51 11.12 1.85 -17.40
C PRO A 51 11.00 1.38 -18.85
N GLN A 52 9.78 1.08 -19.27
CA GLN A 52 9.45 0.70 -20.65
C GLN A 52 8.73 1.83 -21.40
N SER A 53 8.08 2.74 -20.68
CA SER A 53 7.30 3.85 -21.26
C SER A 53 7.92 5.20 -20.90
N THR A 54 8.46 5.91 -21.89
CA THR A 54 8.93 7.30 -21.71
C THR A 54 7.76 8.24 -21.40
N ARG A 55 6.58 8.00 -21.99
CA ARG A 55 5.36 8.79 -21.72
C ARG A 55 4.96 8.76 -20.25
N LEU A 56 5.10 7.60 -19.59
CA LEU A 56 4.84 7.48 -18.16
C LEU A 56 5.83 8.34 -17.36
N LEU A 57 7.11 8.32 -17.73
CA LEU A 57 8.13 9.14 -17.07
C LEU A 57 7.86 10.63 -17.28
N ASP A 58 7.58 11.05 -18.52
CA ASP A 58 7.28 12.44 -18.88
C ASP A 58 6.06 12.95 -18.10
N PHE A 59 5.02 12.12 -17.96
CA PHE A 59 3.86 12.46 -17.14
C PHE A 59 4.25 12.68 -15.67
N LEU A 60 4.98 11.73 -15.08
CA LEU A 60 5.39 11.81 -13.67
C LEU A 60 6.25 13.05 -13.41
N GLU A 61 7.21 13.37 -14.29
CA GLU A 61 7.99 14.60 -14.21
C GLU A 61 7.11 15.84 -14.39
N GLY A 62 6.13 15.80 -15.29
CA GLY A 62 5.15 16.86 -15.50
C GLY A 62 4.30 17.19 -14.26
N THR A 63 4.06 16.20 -13.39
CA THR A 63 3.42 16.45 -12.07
C THR A 63 4.36 17.14 -11.07
N GLY A 64 5.65 17.22 -11.35
CA GLY A 64 6.70 17.72 -10.46
C GLY A 64 7.34 16.64 -9.58
N ALA A 65 7.03 15.35 -9.82
CA ALA A 65 7.67 14.26 -9.08
C ALA A 65 9.14 14.10 -9.50
N SER A 66 10.00 13.76 -8.54
CA SER A 66 11.40 13.42 -8.83
C SER A 66 11.53 11.95 -9.17
N LEU A 67 12.19 11.63 -10.28
CA LEU A 67 12.39 10.26 -10.72
C LEU A 67 13.73 9.67 -10.29
N VAL A 68 13.74 8.40 -9.88
CA VAL A 68 14.95 7.60 -9.71
C VAL A 68 14.80 6.32 -10.52
N VAL A 69 15.57 6.20 -11.58
CA VAL A 69 15.53 5.04 -12.48
C VAL A 69 16.50 3.97 -12.01
N HIS A 70 16.01 2.73 -11.90
CA HIS A 70 16.78 1.54 -11.56
C HIS A 70 16.84 0.61 -12.76
N GLU A 71 18.03 0.39 -13.30
CA GLU A 71 18.25 -0.57 -14.40
C GLU A 71 17.96 -2.02 -13.97
N ASN A 72 18.16 -2.30 -12.69
CA ASN A 72 18.00 -3.64 -12.13
C ASN A 72 17.04 -3.63 -10.94
N PRO A 73 16.18 -4.66 -10.85
CA PRO A 73 15.34 -4.83 -9.68
C PRO A 73 16.18 -5.20 -8.46
N HIS A 74 15.59 -5.09 -7.28
CA HIS A 74 16.20 -5.59 -6.06
C HIS A 74 16.44 -7.10 -6.19
N TYR A 75 17.56 -7.63 -5.70
CA TYR A 75 17.87 -9.07 -5.83
C TYR A 75 16.82 -9.98 -5.17
N LEU A 76 16.15 -9.49 -4.12
CA LEU A 76 15.04 -10.20 -3.46
C LEU A 76 13.75 -10.23 -4.30
N CYS A 77 13.64 -9.46 -5.40
CA CYS A 77 12.46 -9.48 -6.26
C CYS A 77 12.16 -10.88 -6.84
N ASN A 78 13.19 -11.72 -6.91
CA ASN A 78 13.08 -13.11 -7.35
C ASN A 78 12.24 -13.98 -6.39
N TYR A 79 12.08 -13.54 -5.13
CA TYR A 79 11.19 -14.17 -4.16
C TYR A 79 9.80 -13.54 -4.18
N SER A 80 9.75 -12.20 -4.21
CA SER A 80 8.52 -11.43 -4.36
C SER A 80 8.80 -10.07 -4.99
N GLY A 81 8.00 -9.68 -5.99
CA GLY A 81 8.09 -8.36 -6.60
C GLY A 81 7.90 -7.21 -5.60
N THR A 82 7.19 -7.42 -4.49
CA THR A 82 6.98 -6.35 -3.49
C THR A 82 8.26 -5.97 -2.74
N TYR A 83 9.30 -6.81 -2.76
CA TYR A 83 10.61 -6.47 -2.20
C TYR A 83 11.36 -5.38 -2.96
N ASN A 84 10.93 -5.01 -4.17
CA ASN A 84 11.54 -3.88 -4.85
C ASN A 84 11.40 -2.59 -4.03
N LYS A 85 10.40 -2.48 -3.15
CA LYS A 85 10.25 -1.37 -2.18
C LYS A 85 11.51 -1.08 -1.35
N LEU A 86 12.40 -2.07 -1.16
CA LEU A 86 13.70 -1.86 -0.51
C LEU A 86 14.64 -0.93 -1.30
N LEU A 87 14.55 -0.85 -2.64
CA LEU A 87 15.30 0.11 -3.46
C LEU A 87 14.97 1.56 -3.08
N ALA A 88 13.69 1.81 -2.79
CA ALA A 88 13.18 3.09 -2.31
C ALA A 88 13.66 3.43 -0.89
N LEU A 89 14.37 2.53 -0.20
CA LEU A 89 15.02 2.81 1.07
C LEU A 89 16.55 2.87 0.97
N LEU A 90 17.16 2.18 0.01
CA LEU A 90 18.63 2.19 -0.18
C LEU A 90 19.17 3.57 -0.58
N ASP A 91 18.37 4.34 -1.32
CA ASP A 91 18.72 5.70 -1.73
C ASP A 91 18.63 6.73 -0.58
N GLN A 92 18.25 6.32 0.64
CA GLN A 92 18.00 7.24 1.76
C GLN A 92 19.27 7.99 2.14
N LYS A 93 19.28 9.31 1.89
CA LYS A 93 20.27 10.22 2.44
C LYS A 93 20.15 10.17 3.97
N LYS A 94 21.29 10.22 4.67
CA LYS A 94 21.32 10.18 6.15
C LYS A 94 20.42 11.24 6.82
N THR A 95 20.18 12.35 6.11
CA THR A 95 19.41 13.51 6.58
C THR A 95 17.97 13.55 6.06
N GLU A 96 17.45 12.48 5.46
CA GLU A 96 16.09 12.45 4.89
C GLU A 96 15.25 11.36 5.58
N ALA A 97 14.09 11.71 6.15
CA ALA A 97 13.06 10.74 6.51
C ALA A 97 12.22 10.40 5.27
N ARG A 98 11.58 9.22 5.24
CA ARG A 98 10.78 8.78 4.10
C ARG A 98 9.43 8.28 4.55
N ILE A 99 8.40 8.56 3.76
CA ILE A 99 7.09 7.91 3.84
C ILE A 99 6.96 7.07 2.59
N LEU A 100 7.10 5.76 2.75
CA LEU A 100 6.93 4.77 1.70
C LEU A 100 5.44 4.63 1.41
N LEU A 101 5.08 4.66 0.14
CA LEU A 101 3.72 4.46 -0.37
C LEU A 101 3.71 3.27 -1.32
N ASP A 102 2.66 2.45 -1.27
CA ASP A 102 2.32 1.57 -2.39
C ASP A 102 1.77 2.40 -3.56
N ASN A 103 1.92 1.89 -4.79
CA ASN A 103 1.45 2.60 -5.99
C ASN A 103 -0.07 2.80 -6.01
N ASP A 104 -0.82 1.97 -5.28
CA ASP A 104 -2.28 2.03 -5.14
C ASP A 104 -2.72 2.85 -3.92
N ALA A 105 -1.82 3.66 -3.36
CA ALA A 105 -2.17 4.76 -2.48
C ALA A 105 -2.60 6.01 -3.28
N ALA A 106 -3.45 6.84 -2.70
CA ALA A 106 -3.86 8.12 -3.26
C ALA A 106 -4.08 9.13 -2.13
N PHE A 107 -3.65 10.38 -2.36
CA PHE A 107 -3.94 11.48 -1.43
C PHE A 107 -5.36 11.98 -1.67
N VAL A 108 -6.09 12.27 -0.60
CA VAL A 108 -7.39 12.98 -0.69
C VAL A 108 -7.30 14.40 -0.17
N ARG A 109 -6.19 14.74 0.50
CA ARG A 109 -5.79 16.07 0.96
C ARG A 109 -4.36 16.01 1.48
N ASP A 110 -3.86 17.16 1.93
CA ASP A 110 -2.58 17.24 2.63
C ASP A 110 -2.62 16.50 3.99
N VAL A 111 -1.44 16.10 4.46
CA VAL A 111 -1.26 15.27 5.67
C VAL A 111 -0.27 15.86 6.68
N PRO A 112 -0.46 17.12 7.13
CA PRO A 112 0.46 17.78 8.04
C PRO A 112 0.67 17.01 9.36
N ASP A 113 -0.38 16.36 9.84
CA ASP A 113 -0.40 15.54 11.05
C ASP A 113 0.49 14.29 10.98
N LEU A 114 0.88 13.84 9.77
CA LEU A 114 1.78 12.70 9.57
C LEU A 114 3.25 13.11 9.57
N ILE A 115 3.56 14.38 9.25
CA ILE A 115 4.92 14.85 8.95
C ILE A 115 5.85 14.69 10.16
N GLU A 116 5.47 15.27 11.31
CA GLU A 116 6.33 15.26 12.49
C GLU A 116 6.46 13.86 13.13
N PRO A 117 5.38 13.05 13.24
CA PRO A 117 5.51 11.65 13.63
C PRO A 117 6.45 10.84 12.71
N ALA A 118 6.32 10.98 11.39
CA ALA A 118 7.13 10.23 10.41
C ALA A 118 8.64 10.48 10.53
N ARG A 119 9.04 11.64 11.07
CA ARG A 119 10.45 11.99 11.31
C ARG A 119 11.06 11.25 12.49
N ARG A 120 10.24 10.85 13.48
CA ARG A 120 10.68 10.42 14.81
C ARG A 120 10.71 8.90 14.97
N CYS A 121 9.75 8.20 14.37
CA CYS A 121 9.59 6.76 14.55
C CYS A 121 9.14 6.07 13.26
N ILE A 122 9.21 4.74 13.26
CA ILE A 122 8.58 3.93 12.22
C ILE A 122 7.09 3.88 12.54
N MET A 123 6.27 4.09 11.53
CA MET A 123 4.83 3.95 11.59
C MET A 123 4.38 3.07 10.45
N ALA A 124 3.45 2.17 10.74
CA ALA A 124 2.79 1.32 9.76
C ALA A 124 1.41 0.96 10.31
N ASP A 125 0.45 0.73 9.43
CA ASP A 125 -0.87 0.26 9.82
C ASP A 125 -0.85 -1.27 9.99
N LEU A 126 -1.77 -1.82 10.78
CA LEU A 126 -1.94 -3.26 10.93
C LEU A 126 -2.42 -3.86 9.62
N ALA A 127 -2.00 -5.08 9.30
CA ALA A 127 -2.49 -5.78 8.12
C ALA A 127 -3.99 -6.01 8.22
N ASP A 128 -4.62 -6.19 7.07
CA ASP A 128 -6.05 -6.50 6.94
C ASP A 128 -6.31 -7.99 7.21
N LYS A 129 -5.31 -8.84 6.96
CA LYS A 129 -5.39 -10.29 7.05
C LYS A 129 -4.10 -10.91 7.55
N GLU A 130 -4.22 -12.09 8.14
CA GLU A 130 -3.09 -12.94 8.46
C GLU A 130 -2.37 -13.37 7.17
N ARG A 131 -1.07 -13.05 7.07
CA ARG A 131 -0.27 -13.33 5.86
C ARG A 131 0.48 -14.65 5.91
N ALA A 132 0.83 -15.10 7.11
CA ALA A 132 1.48 -16.38 7.32
C ALA A 132 0.73 -17.14 8.43
N PRO A 133 0.43 -18.43 8.25
CA PRO A 133 -0.11 -19.27 9.32
C PRO A 133 0.82 -19.30 10.53
N LYS A 134 0.25 -19.55 11.71
CA LYS A 134 0.98 -19.74 12.97
C LYS A 134 2.22 -20.64 12.85
N GLU A 135 2.13 -21.77 12.16
CA GLU A 135 3.26 -22.71 12.05
C GLU A 135 4.47 -22.08 11.34
N ILE A 136 4.23 -21.14 10.42
CA ILE A 136 5.28 -20.40 9.74
C ILE A 136 5.89 -19.35 10.67
N VAL A 137 5.06 -18.64 11.44
CA VAL A 137 5.53 -17.66 12.43
C VAL A 137 6.39 -18.35 13.50
N ASP A 138 5.93 -19.48 14.04
CA ASP A 138 6.69 -20.28 15.00
C ASP A 138 8.02 -20.72 14.41
N THR A 139 8.03 -21.20 13.15
CA THR A 139 9.26 -21.58 12.45
C THR A 139 10.22 -20.39 12.30
N VAL A 140 9.73 -19.20 11.96
CA VAL A 140 10.54 -17.99 11.83
C VAL A 140 11.14 -17.60 13.19
N ARG A 141 10.36 -17.65 14.26
CA ARG A 141 10.84 -17.38 15.63
C ARG A 141 11.88 -18.40 16.06
N GLU A 142 11.56 -19.68 15.99
CA GLU A 142 12.35 -20.77 16.58
C GLU A 142 13.60 -21.09 15.76
N GLN A 143 13.50 -21.09 14.42
CA GLN A 143 14.61 -21.50 13.56
C GLN A 143 15.44 -20.33 13.01
N LEU A 144 14.86 -19.12 12.91
CA LEU A 144 15.58 -17.94 12.41
C LEU A 144 15.92 -16.92 13.49
N GLY A 145 15.37 -17.08 14.70
CA GLY A 145 15.54 -16.13 15.80
C GLY A 145 14.94 -14.76 15.49
N LEU A 146 13.90 -14.70 14.66
CA LEU A 146 13.22 -13.47 14.28
C LEU A 146 11.81 -13.48 14.89
N ASP A 147 11.53 -12.54 15.77
CA ASP A 147 10.22 -12.46 16.45
C ASP A 147 9.36 -11.32 15.87
N THR A 148 8.10 -11.25 16.29
CA THR A 148 7.12 -10.22 15.91
C THR A 148 6.45 -9.61 17.15
N ILE A 149 5.67 -8.54 16.98
CA ILE A 149 4.93 -7.96 18.10
C ILE A 149 3.71 -8.84 18.39
N HIS A 150 3.55 -9.25 19.65
CA HIS A 150 2.40 -10.03 20.14
C HIS A 150 1.39 -9.08 20.79
N ALA A 151 0.19 -8.95 20.23
CA ALA A 151 -0.87 -8.11 20.80
C ALA A 151 -2.26 -8.52 20.28
N ALA A 152 -3.31 -8.04 20.96
CA ALA A 152 -4.69 -8.21 20.49
C ALA A 152 -4.91 -7.51 19.14
N TRP A 153 -5.27 -8.29 18.13
CA TRP A 153 -5.57 -7.85 16.77
C TRP A 153 -6.39 -8.94 16.09
N GLU A 154 -7.20 -8.59 15.10
CA GLU A 154 -7.96 -9.59 14.37
C GLU A 154 -8.12 -9.18 12.91
N PRO A 155 -8.01 -10.11 11.94
CA PRO A 155 -8.32 -9.84 10.55
C PRO A 155 -9.70 -9.20 10.39
N TRP A 156 -9.83 -8.28 9.43
CA TRP A 156 -11.00 -7.42 9.35
C TRP A 156 -12.31 -8.20 9.16
N GLN A 157 -12.27 -9.34 8.45
CA GLN A 157 -13.45 -10.17 8.21
C GLN A 157 -14.09 -10.62 9.53
N TYR A 158 -13.26 -11.09 10.48
CA TYR A 158 -13.72 -11.53 11.78
C TYR A 158 -14.04 -10.36 12.71
N LYS A 159 -13.28 -9.25 12.60
CA LYS A 159 -13.54 -8.02 13.36
C LYS A 159 -14.96 -7.49 13.11
N TYR A 160 -15.43 -7.51 11.86
CA TYR A 160 -16.78 -7.04 11.52
C TYR A 160 -17.87 -7.88 12.20
N GLU A 161 -17.78 -9.21 12.10
CA GLU A 161 -18.75 -10.14 12.71
C GLU A 161 -18.77 -10.03 14.23
N ARG A 162 -17.60 -9.94 14.87
CA ARG A 162 -17.50 -9.82 16.33
C ARG A 162 -17.99 -8.50 16.88
N LEU A 163 -17.65 -7.38 16.22
CA LEU A 163 -18.18 -6.07 16.60
C LEU A 163 -19.71 -6.05 16.53
N ALA A 164 -20.31 -6.76 15.57
CA ALA A 164 -21.76 -6.90 15.48
C ALA A 164 -22.35 -7.76 16.62
N ASN A 165 -21.59 -8.71 17.17
CA ASN A 165 -22.03 -9.63 18.22
C ASN A 165 -21.61 -9.22 19.65
N GLY A 166 -20.77 -8.18 19.79
CA GLY A 166 -20.24 -7.74 21.09
C GLY A 166 -19.13 -8.62 21.66
N ASP A 167 -18.48 -9.44 20.83
CA ASP A 167 -17.43 -10.36 21.26
C ASP A 167 -16.07 -9.64 21.42
N PRO A 168 -15.22 -10.02 22.39
CA PRO A 168 -13.86 -9.49 22.50
C PRO A 168 -13.01 -9.86 21.27
N LEU A 169 -12.05 -8.99 20.93
CA LEU A 169 -11.05 -9.28 19.90
C LEU A 169 -10.18 -10.45 20.32
N ARG A 170 -9.77 -11.24 19.33
CA ARG A 170 -8.83 -12.34 19.56
C ARG A 170 -7.41 -11.80 19.84
N GLU A 171 -6.71 -12.42 20.79
CA GLU A 171 -5.25 -12.30 20.86
C GLU A 171 -4.62 -13.12 19.73
N ILE A 172 -3.91 -12.43 18.84
CA ILE A 172 -3.19 -13.06 17.75
C ILE A 172 -1.70 -13.03 18.08
N GLU A 173 -1.03 -14.14 17.81
CA GLU A 173 0.38 -14.36 18.11
C GLU A 173 1.35 -13.56 17.22
N CYS A 174 0.85 -12.77 16.29
CA CYS A 174 1.68 -11.95 15.41
C CYS A 174 0.89 -10.77 14.87
N LEU A 175 1.29 -9.56 15.24
CA LEU A 175 0.91 -8.36 14.52
C LEU A 175 1.63 -8.32 13.18
N TYR A 176 0.85 -8.33 12.11
CA TYR A 176 1.34 -8.05 10.77
C TYR A 176 1.17 -6.57 10.47
N PHE A 177 2.15 -5.96 9.82
CA PHE A 177 2.01 -4.60 9.28
C PHE A 177 1.69 -4.62 7.80
N ASN A 178 0.72 -3.79 7.42
CA ASN A 178 0.50 -3.42 6.04
C ASN A 178 1.65 -2.51 5.59
N SER A 179 2.31 -2.87 4.49
CA SER A 179 3.44 -2.10 3.97
C SER A 179 3.04 -0.96 3.01
N GLY A 180 1.74 -0.70 2.84
CA GLY A 180 1.23 0.29 1.90
C GLY A 180 1.51 1.73 2.27
N VAL A 181 1.57 2.02 3.57
CA VAL A 181 2.14 3.28 4.07
C VAL A 181 3.04 2.96 5.24
N VAL A 182 4.33 3.25 5.10
CA VAL A 182 5.36 2.98 6.13
C VAL A 182 6.29 4.17 6.25
N THR A 183 6.55 4.64 7.48
CA THR A 183 7.54 5.69 7.69
C THR A 183 8.92 5.09 8.01
N SER A 184 9.97 5.69 7.46
CA SER A 184 11.37 5.43 7.79
C SER A 184 11.97 6.72 8.32
N PRO A 185 12.21 6.83 9.64
CA PRO A 185 12.69 8.08 10.23
C PRO A 185 14.12 8.39 9.81
N LEU A 186 14.58 9.60 10.15
CA LEU A 186 15.96 10.03 9.92
C LEU A 186 16.96 9.06 10.54
N ASN A 187 18.06 8.78 9.83
CA ASN A 187 19.10 7.83 10.27
C ASN A 187 18.56 6.42 10.62
N SER A 188 17.40 6.02 10.11
CA SER A 188 16.84 4.71 10.39
C SER A 188 17.69 3.58 9.79
N ARG A 189 17.82 2.50 10.55
CA ARG A 189 18.42 1.24 10.09
C ARG A 189 17.36 0.27 9.54
N LEU A 190 16.09 0.70 9.43
CA LEU A 190 14.98 -0.15 9.02
C LEU A 190 15.28 -0.90 7.72
N HIS A 191 15.82 -0.23 6.71
CA HIS A 191 16.10 -0.86 5.42
C HIS A 191 17.08 -2.02 5.53
N TRP A 192 18.17 -1.87 6.30
CA TRP A 192 19.16 -2.92 6.54
C TRP A 192 18.54 -4.11 7.27
N ILE A 193 17.75 -3.84 8.32
CA ILE A 193 17.10 -4.87 9.13
C ILE A 193 16.06 -5.61 8.28
N TRP A 194 15.19 -4.87 7.59
CA TRP A 194 14.14 -5.40 6.73
C TRP A 194 14.71 -6.26 5.60
N GLN A 195 15.73 -5.76 4.89
CA GLN A 195 16.43 -6.54 3.87
C GLN A 195 17.03 -7.82 4.45
N ARG A 196 17.72 -7.74 5.59
CA ARG A 196 18.33 -8.91 6.23
C ARG A 196 17.28 -9.96 6.61
N HIS A 197 16.13 -9.53 7.12
CA HIS A 197 15.05 -10.42 7.55
C HIS A 197 14.35 -11.04 6.35
N ALA A 198 14.09 -10.24 5.32
CA ALA A 198 13.55 -10.71 4.05
C ALA A 198 14.46 -11.77 3.42
N THR A 199 15.78 -11.58 3.43
CA THR A 199 16.75 -12.57 2.95
C THR A 199 16.70 -13.86 3.77
N LYS A 200 16.79 -13.77 5.11
CA LYS A 200 16.75 -14.94 6.00
C LYS A 200 15.48 -15.76 5.79
N ILE A 201 14.32 -15.10 5.84
CA ILE A 201 13.01 -15.75 5.66
C ILE A 201 12.92 -16.33 4.26
N SER A 202 13.17 -15.55 3.22
CA SER A 202 13.04 -16.02 1.83
C SER A 202 13.96 -17.22 1.54
N HIS A 203 15.22 -17.19 1.97
CA HIS A 203 16.16 -18.30 1.78
C HIS A 203 15.74 -19.56 2.53
N HIS A 204 15.24 -19.42 3.76
CA HIS A 204 14.77 -20.54 4.56
C HIS A 204 13.59 -21.26 3.90
N PHE A 205 12.61 -20.51 3.40
CA PHE A 205 11.37 -21.08 2.88
C PHE A 205 11.43 -21.47 1.39
N LYS A 206 12.35 -20.88 0.59
CA LYS A 206 12.47 -21.10 -0.87
C LYS A 206 12.38 -22.58 -1.30
N ASN A 207 13.08 -23.46 -0.57
CA ASN A 207 13.22 -24.87 -0.94
C ASN A 207 12.39 -25.82 -0.06
N ARG A 208 11.75 -25.30 1.00
CA ARG A 208 11.08 -26.13 2.02
C ARG A 208 9.59 -26.30 1.78
N PHE A 209 8.97 -25.44 0.96
CA PHE A 209 7.51 -25.44 0.80
C PHE A 209 7.05 -25.19 -0.65
N PRO A 210 6.90 -26.25 -1.46
CA PRO A 210 6.43 -26.15 -2.84
C PRO A 210 4.92 -25.84 -2.99
N LYS A 211 4.14 -25.85 -1.90
CA LYS A 211 2.69 -25.62 -1.95
C LYS A 211 2.34 -24.13 -1.94
N GLN A 212 1.54 -23.68 -2.92
CA GLN A 212 1.09 -22.29 -3.11
C GLN A 212 0.51 -21.60 -1.86
N LYS A 213 -0.13 -22.35 -0.94
CA LYS A 213 -0.80 -21.81 0.26
C LYS A 213 0.12 -21.07 1.23
N GLN A 214 1.44 -21.24 1.13
CA GLN A 214 2.42 -20.61 2.04
C GLN A 214 3.22 -19.47 1.38
N ARG A 215 2.89 -19.10 0.12
CA ARG A 215 3.47 -17.93 -0.55
C ARG A 215 3.20 -16.62 0.18
N GLY A 216 2.17 -16.55 1.04
CA GLY A 216 1.92 -15.35 1.85
C GLY A 216 3.06 -14.97 2.81
N ALA A 217 3.88 -15.95 3.23
CA ALA A 217 4.95 -15.73 4.20
C ALA A 217 6.30 -15.28 3.60
N PHE A 218 6.68 -15.81 2.44
CA PHE A 218 7.95 -15.47 1.76
C PHE A 218 7.76 -14.74 0.43
N GLY A 219 6.54 -14.77 -0.12
CA GLY A 219 6.11 -14.06 -1.33
C GLY A 219 5.52 -12.68 -1.04
N SER A 220 5.71 -12.14 0.17
CA SER A 220 5.33 -10.78 0.55
C SER A 220 6.37 -10.19 1.48
N ASP A 221 6.50 -8.88 1.43
CA ASP A 221 7.36 -8.03 2.22
C ASP A 221 6.83 -7.77 3.66
N GLN A 222 5.56 -8.09 3.93
CA GLN A 222 4.88 -7.76 5.19
C GLN A 222 5.36 -8.56 6.41
N LEU A 223 5.61 -9.87 6.30
CA LEU A 223 6.16 -10.65 7.41
C LEU A 223 7.60 -10.20 7.75
N PRO A 224 8.51 -10.07 6.77
CA PRO A 224 9.82 -9.46 7.01
C PRO A 224 9.75 -8.06 7.61
N LEU A 225 8.82 -7.21 7.15
CA LEU A 225 8.61 -5.89 7.73
C LEU A 225 8.24 -6.00 9.22
N SER A 226 7.31 -6.89 9.55
CA SER A 226 6.81 -7.07 10.92
C SER A 226 7.93 -7.49 11.89
N THR A 227 8.79 -8.41 11.46
CA THR A 227 9.99 -8.78 12.25
C THR A 227 11.02 -7.65 12.35
N ALA A 228 11.15 -6.83 11.30
CA ALA A 228 12.11 -5.74 11.26
C ALA A 228 11.68 -4.54 12.11
N VAL A 229 10.37 -4.25 12.17
CA VAL A 229 9.79 -3.23 13.03
C VAL A 229 10.04 -3.55 14.50
N LEU A 230 9.82 -4.82 14.90
CA LEU A 230 10.12 -5.25 16.27
C LEU A 230 11.60 -5.04 16.61
N GLU A 231 12.51 -5.54 15.76
CA GLU A 231 13.95 -5.41 16.05
C GLU A 231 14.43 -3.95 16.06
N HIS A 232 13.84 -3.09 15.24
CA HIS A 232 14.18 -1.66 15.26
C HIS A 232 13.80 -1.00 16.60
N GLY A 233 12.76 -1.48 17.29
CA GLY A 233 12.41 -1.11 18.67
C GLY A 233 11.75 0.26 18.86
N ARG A 234 11.62 1.07 17.80
CA ARG A 234 10.88 2.35 17.83
C ARG A 234 9.75 2.33 16.80
N PHE A 235 8.53 2.11 17.28
CA PHE A 235 7.34 1.95 16.46
C PHE A 235 6.14 2.66 17.09
N GLU A 236 5.34 3.33 16.27
CA GLU A 236 4.02 3.83 16.62
C GLU A 236 3.01 3.36 15.57
N PRO A 237 1.80 2.90 15.96
CA PRO A 237 0.78 2.52 14.99
C PRO A 237 0.38 3.71 14.12
N LEU A 238 0.32 3.50 12.81
CA LEU A 238 -0.18 4.51 11.89
C LEU A 238 -1.69 4.66 12.08
N ARG A 239 -2.18 5.90 12.17
CA ARG A 239 -3.62 6.18 12.22
C ARG A 239 -4.29 5.67 10.93
N PRO A 240 -5.46 5.02 11.01
CA PRO A 240 -6.22 4.57 9.82
C PRO A 240 -6.42 5.65 8.75
N ALA A 241 -6.55 6.91 9.18
CA ALA A 241 -6.57 8.11 8.34
C ALA A 241 -5.47 8.19 7.26
N PHE A 242 -4.30 7.62 7.52
CA PHE A 242 -3.12 7.73 6.65
C PHE A 242 -2.79 6.43 5.91
N ASN A 243 -3.65 5.41 5.99
CA ASN A 243 -3.57 4.19 5.19
C ASN A 243 -4.97 3.59 5.03
N TYR A 244 -5.91 4.44 4.64
CA TYR A 244 -7.34 4.15 4.73
C TYR A 244 -7.78 3.15 3.66
N ARG A 245 -8.23 1.98 4.10
CA ARG A 245 -8.65 0.86 3.26
C ARG A 245 -10.16 0.72 3.26
N VAL A 246 -10.68 0.08 2.22
CA VAL A 246 -12.12 -0.07 2.00
C VAL A 246 -12.88 -0.69 3.17
N TYR A 247 -12.32 -1.67 3.87
CA TYR A 247 -13.01 -2.26 5.02
C TYR A 247 -13.12 -1.29 6.22
N GLN A 248 -12.24 -0.30 6.33
CA GLN A 248 -12.25 0.68 7.42
C GLN A 248 -13.43 1.66 7.28
N PHE A 249 -13.92 1.84 6.05
CA PHE A 249 -15.21 2.48 5.79
C PHE A 249 -16.37 1.67 6.35
N LEU A 250 -16.38 0.35 6.12
CA LEU A 250 -17.45 -0.51 6.63
C LEU A 250 -17.50 -0.50 8.16
N LEU A 251 -16.33 -0.38 8.80
CA LEU A 251 -16.15 -0.31 10.25
C LEU A 251 -16.35 1.11 10.83
N GLY A 252 -16.35 2.16 9.99
CA GLY A 252 -16.46 3.55 10.44
C GLY A 252 -15.30 3.99 11.34
N GLU A 253 -14.06 3.59 11.03
CA GLU A 253 -12.87 3.89 11.85
C GLU A 253 -12.40 5.35 11.74
N CYS A 254 -12.82 6.07 10.69
CA CYS A 254 -12.52 7.48 10.45
C CYS A 254 -13.72 8.19 9.82
N THR A 255 -13.88 9.47 10.11
CA THR A 255 -14.75 10.36 9.35
C THR A 255 -14.10 10.72 8.00
N ALA A 256 -14.90 11.17 7.02
CA ALA A 256 -14.37 11.60 5.72
C ALA A 256 -13.32 12.73 5.88
N GLU A 257 -13.60 13.65 6.80
CA GLU A 257 -12.72 14.75 7.18
C GLU A 257 -11.50 14.34 7.98
N GLU A 258 -11.26 13.04 8.24
CA GLU A 258 -10.04 12.49 8.87
C GLU A 258 -9.17 11.68 7.90
N ILE A 259 -9.69 11.24 6.75
CA ILE A 259 -8.92 10.52 5.74
C ILE A 259 -7.96 11.46 5.01
N GLY A 260 -6.67 11.13 4.99
CA GLY A 260 -5.64 11.85 4.24
C GLY A 260 -5.08 11.02 3.08
N ILE A 261 -4.90 9.72 3.29
CA ILE A 261 -4.40 8.78 2.27
C ILE A 261 -5.33 7.58 2.22
N VAL A 262 -5.80 7.26 1.01
CA VAL A 262 -6.57 6.05 0.71
C VAL A 262 -5.63 5.01 0.10
N HIS A 263 -5.78 3.74 0.49
CA HIS A 263 -5.02 2.62 -0.03
C HIS A 263 -5.95 1.56 -0.62
N GLN A 264 -5.89 1.39 -1.95
CA GLN A 264 -6.84 0.62 -2.75
C GLN A 264 -6.48 -0.88 -2.81
N VAL A 265 -6.22 -1.49 -1.65
CA VAL A 265 -5.86 -2.92 -1.54
C VAL A 265 -7.01 -3.81 -2.03
N GLY A 266 -6.74 -4.74 -2.95
CA GLY A 266 -7.60 -5.93 -3.14
C GLY A 266 -8.19 -6.17 -4.52
N LEU A 267 -7.77 -5.45 -5.56
CA LEU A 267 -8.24 -5.64 -6.95
C LEU A 267 -7.98 -7.05 -7.56
N ARG A 268 -7.27 -7.96 -6.85
CA ARG A 268 -6.83 -9.26 -7.39
C ARG A 268 -7.91 -10.33 -7.53
N ARG A 269 -9.11 -10.14 -6.97
CA ARG A 269 -10.16 -11.19 -7.07
C ARG A 269 -10.79 -11.30 -8.47
N TYR A 270 -10.49 -10.38 -9.37
CA TYR A 270 -11.02 -10.32 -10.74
C TYR A 270 -10.03 -10.78 -11.82
N GLU A 271 -8.91 -11.38 -11.42
CA GLU A 271 -7.86 -11.90 -12.32
C GLU A 271 -8.35 -13.02 -13.27
N GLY A 272 -9.54 -13.59 -13.06
CA GLY A 272 -10.12 -14.66 -13.88
C GLY A 272 -11.07 -14.21 -14.99
N ASP A 273 -11.94 -13.24 -14.72
CA ASP A 273 -13.06 -12.91 -15.62
C ASP A 273 -12.88 -11.57 -16.36
N VAL A 274 -12.17 -10.60 -15.77
CA VAL A 274 -12.06 -9.24 -16.37
C VAL A 274 -10.91 -9.12 -17.38
N PHE A 275 -9.92 -10.01 -17.31
CA PHE A 275 -8.81 -10.04 -18.26
C PHE A 275 -9.02 -10.97 -19.45
N ALA A 276 -10.09 -11.77 -19.46
CA ALA A 276 -10.43 -12.66 -20.57
C ALA A 276 -10.99 -11.89 -21.77
N ASP A 277 -11.68 -10.76 -21.53
CA ASP A 277 -12.44 -10.03 -22.54
C ASP A 277 -11.73 -8.80 -23.12
N GLY A 278 -10.41 -8.73 -22.98
CA GLY A 278 -9.61 -7.65 -23.57
C GLY A 278 -9.82 -6.31 -22.89
N LEU A 279 -8.72 -5.62 -22.62
CA LEU A 279 -8.73 -4.24 -22.17
C LEU A 279 -9.48 -3.37 -23.20
N SER A 280 -10.71 -2.97 -22.90
CA SER A 280 -11.36 -1.88 -23.63
C SER A 280 -11.98 -0.83 -22.72
N ASP A 281 -12.19 -1.10 -21.43
CA ASP A 281 -12.77 -0.08 -20.54
C ASP A 281 -12.24 -0.12 -19.09
N PRO A 282 -11.18 0.65 -18.79
CA PRO A 282 -10.72 0.92 -17.42
C PRO A 282 -11.81 1.55 -16.52
N ALA A 283 -12.76 2.32 -17.08
CA ALA A 283 -13.88 2.89 -16.33
C ALA A 283 -14.89 1.81 -15.92
N GLY A 284 -15.07 0.77 -16.74
CA GLY A 284 -15.84 -0.43 -16.41
C GLY A 284 -15.25 -1.23 -15.24
N LEU A 285 -13.92 -1.35 -15.16
CA LEU A 285 -13.21 -2.04 -14.08
C LEU A 285 -13.34 -1.29 -12.74
N ILE A 286 -13.29 0.04 -12.80
CA ILE A 286 -13.59 0.95 -11.69
C ILE A 286 -15.07 0.84 -11.29
N HIS A 287 -16.01 0.92 -12.23
CA HIS A 287 -17.45 0.89 -11.96
C HIS A 287 -17.89 -0.45 -11.34
N HIS A 288 -17.36 -1.57 -11.84
CA HIS A 288 -17.68 -2.91 -11.35
C HIS A 288 -17.22 -3.12 -9.89
N TYR A 289 -16.00 -2.68 -9.55
CA TYR A 289 -15.45 -2.73 -8.19
C TYR A 289 -16.36 -2.05 -7.16
N TYR A 290 -16.91 -0.87 -7.52
CA TYR A 290 -17.80 -0.14 -6.63
C TYR A 290 -19.23 -0.66 -6.67
N SER A 291 -19.69 -1.31 -7.74
CA SER A 291 -21.04 -1.89 -7.80
C SER A 291 -21.23 -3.09 -6.87
N GLU A 292 -20.28 -4.03 -6.79
CA GLU A 292 -20.34 -5.13 -5.80
C GLU A 292 -20.23 -4.62 -4.36
N PHE A 293 -19.48 -3.54 -4.13
CA PHE A 293 -19.41 -2.87 -2.84
C PHE A 293 -20.75 -2.23 -2.43
N MET A 294 -21.51 -1.75 -3.41
CA MET A 294 -22.85 -1.18 -3.22
C MET A 294 -23.93 -2.26 -3.05
N GLU A 295 -23.67 -3.48 -3.52
CA GLU A 295 -24.63 -4.60 -3.56
C GLU A 295 -24.37 -5.70 -2.51
N ALA A 296 -23.25 -5.67 -1.79
CA ALA A 296 -23.01 -6.57 -0.66
C ALA A 296 -24.17 -6.48 0.35
N PRO A 297 -24.74 -7.60 0.86
CA PRO A 297 -25.91 -7.57 1.71
C PRO A 297 -25.62 -6.88 3.05
N ILE A 298 -26.07 -5.62 3.17
CA ILE A 298 -25.93 -4.80 4.38
C ILE A 298 -27.07 -5.15 5.35
N ARG A 299 -26.74 -5.54 6.59
CA ARG A 299 -27.75 -5.66 7.66
C ARG A 299 -28.39 -4.30 7.95
N ARG A 300 -29.71 -4.28 8.10
CA ARG A 300 -30.57 -3.10 8.30
C ARG A 300 -30.13 -2.18 9.45
N ASP A 301 -29.35 -2.68 10.40
CA ASP A 301 -29.03 -1.93 11.63
C ASP A 301 -27.81 -1.00 11.44
N ALA A 302 -27.10 -1.14 10.32
CA ALA A 302 -26.02 -0.24 9.92
C ALA A 302 -26.52 0.98 9.10
N LEU A 303 -27.84 1.15 8.96
CA LEU A 303 -28.47 2.17 8.12
C LEU A 303 -28.43 3.59 8.71
N ASP A 304 -28.15 3.76 10.01
CA ASP A 304 -28.17 5.10 10.64
C ASP A 304 -26.95 5.97 10.28
N ARG A 305 -25.90 5.39 9.70
CA ARG A 305 -24.75 6.15 9.13
C ARG A 305 -24.80 6.25 7.60
N LYS A 306 -25.98 6.11 6.99
CA LYS A 306 -26.15 6.16 5.53
C LYS A 306 -25.67 7.49 4.91
N ALA A 307 -25.85 8.62 5.60
CA ALA A 307 -25.41 9.92 5.13
C ALA A 307 -23.87 10.07 5.14
N GLU A 308 -23.21 9.69 6.23
CA GLU A 308 -21.74 9.68 6.36
C GLU A 308 -21.11 8.69 5.35
N ARG A 309 -21.80 7.58 5.08
CA ARG A 309 -21.39 6.58 4.09
C ARG A 309 -21.51 7.08 2.65
N VAL A 310 -22.62 7.75 2.30
CA VAL A 310 -22.76 8.41 0.99
C VAL A 310 -21.70 9.50 0.83
N ALA A 311 -21.41 10.27 1.89
CA ALA A 311 -20.38 11.30 1.86
C ALA A 311 -18.97 10.72 1.67
N ALA A 312 -18.60 9.64 2.36
CA ALA A 312 -17.28 9.03 2.20
C ALA A 312 -17.13 8.22 0.89
N VAL A 313 -18.20 7.59 0.37
CA VAL A 313 -18.20 7.01 -0.99
C VAL A 313 -18.10 8.11 -2.04
N ALA A 314 -18.83 9.21 -1.85
CA ALA A 314 -18.67 10.40 -2.67
C ALA A 314 -17.24 10.93 -2.58
N HIS A 315 -16.58 10.90 -1.42
CA HIS A 315 -15.21 11.36 -1.23
C HIS A 315 -14.17 10.46 -1.89
N VAL A 316 -14.32 9.13 -1.85
CA VAL A 316 -13.48 8.19 -2.61
C VAL A 316 -13.72 8.37 -4.12
N ARG A 317 -14.98 8.56 -4.53
CA ARG A 317 -15.33 8.95 -5.90
C ARG A 317 -14.78 10.32 -6.29
N THR A 318 -14.73 11.29 -5.39
CA THR A 318 -14.14 12.61 -5.60
C THR A 318 -12.64 12.49 -5.70
N GLY A 319 -11.97 11.71 -4.87
CA GLY A 319 -10.54 11.41 -5.02
C GLY A 319 -10.24 10.79 -6.38
N LEU A 320 -11.07 9.86 -6.86
CA LEU A 320 -10.93 9.24 -8.18
C LEU A 320 -11.33 10.19 -9.33
N ALA A 321 -12.37 10.99 -9.15
CA ALA A 321 -12.79 12.01 -10.12
C ALA A 321 -11.73 13.11 -10.22
N SER A 322 -11.10 13.49 -9.10
CA SER A 322 -9.94 14.37 -9.02
C SER A 322 -8.70 13.70 -9.62
N CYS A 323 -8.52 12.37 -9.51
CA CYS A 323 -7.49 11.67 -10.30
C CYS A 323 -7.75 11.84 -11.80
N ILE A 324 -8.97 11.55 -12.26
CA ILE A 324 -9.36 11.63 -13.68
C ILE A 324 -9.26 13.07 -14.20
N GLU A 325 -9.72 14.04 -13.42
CA GLU A 325 -9.67 15.48 -13.70
C GLU A 325 -8.22 16.00 -13.71
N ALA A 326 -7.42 15.66 -12.69
CA ALA A 326 -6.00 16.06 -12.60
C ALA A 326 -5.13 15.38 -13.67
N LEU A 327 -5.52 14.21 -14.15
CA LEU A 327 -4.87 13.54 -15.27
C LEU A 327 -5.17 14.23 -16.61
N GLY A 328 -6.19 15.08 -16.71
CA GLY A 328 -6.61 15.71 -17.97
C GLY A 328 -7.04 14.70 -19.03
N ILE A 329 -7.25 13.44 -18.63
CA ILE A 329 -7.57 12.33 -19.53
C ILE A 329 -9.06 12.39 -19.82
N ALA A 330 -9.42 13.04 -20.92
CA ALA A 330 -10.77 12.96 -21.48
C ALA A 330 -11.07 11.56 -22.04
N ASP A 331 -10.04 10.76 -22.35
CA ASP A 331 -10.16 9.41 -22.91
C ASP A 331 -9.03 8.47 -22.43
N MET A 332 -9.40 7.45 -21.66
CA MET A 332 -8.49 6.42 -21.12
C MET A 332 -7.90 5.48 -22.20
N SER A 333 -8.39 5.54 -23.44
CA SER A 333 -7.89 4.76 -24.58
C SER A 333 -6.41 5.04 -24.90
N GLU A 334 -5.91 6.24 -24.57
CA GLU A 334 -4.52 6.65 -24.80
C GLU A 334 -3.50 5.89 -23.92
N LEU A 335 -3.93 5.38 -22.76
CA LEU A 335 -3.11 4.53 -21.89
C LEU A 335 -3.08 3.06 -22.36
N GLY A 336 -4.07 2.63 -23.15
CA GLY A 336 -4.17 1.28 -23.72
C GLY A 336 -3.35 1.07 -24.99
N ALA A 337 -2.91 2.14 -25.67
CA ALA A 337 -2.16 2.06 -26.93
C ALA A 337 -0.68 1.62 -26.79
N VAL A 338 -0.21 1.31 -25.57
CA VAL A 338 1.17 0.86 -25.30
C VAL A 338 1.30 -0.68 -25.28
N GLY A 339 0.19 -1.41 -25.51
CA GLY A 339 0.14 -2.88 -25.48
C GLY A 339 0.27 -3.57 -26.85
N GLY A 340 0.74 -2.89 -27.89
CA GLY A 340 0.79 -3.45 -29.24
C GLY A 340 2.06 -3.08 -30.00
N SER A 341 3.11 -3.89 -29.83
CA SER A 341 4.17 -4.09 -30.83
C SER A 341 4.84 -5.44 -30.62
#